data_AF-A0AAD3R927-F1
#
_entry.id   AF-A0AAD3R927-F1
#
_cell.length_a   1.000
_cell.length_b   1.000
_cell.length_c   1.000
_cell.angle_alpha   90.00
_cell.angle_beta   90.00
_cell.angle_gamma   90.00
#
_symmetry.space_group_name_H-M   'P 1'
#
loop_
_entity.id
_entity.type
_entity.pdbx_description
1 polymer ?
#
loop_
_entity_poly.entity_id
_entity_poly.type
_entity_poly.pdbx_seq_one_letter_code
_entity_poly.pdbx_strand_id
1 'polypeptide(L)'
;MKNNDQQCPHTLQRLKALEKPVLLVKQKTADQLSPDVNEALEKLNRTVILAGELIKKIMEAHQLNQMVKSSDYKSEFDSLNKSLTDAFVTLSVALHVHQERMLEVQEIKLEEQEKKLGEQEIQLAKQERRLAEQEDKLTEQEDILQRVESKLDNESRAYYCVLQ
;
A
#
# COMPACT_ATOMS: atom_id res chain seq x y z
N MET A 1 1.01 23.87 -39.94
CA MET A 1 1.25 24.99 -39.01
C MET A 1 0.01 25.11 -38.11
N LYS A 2 0.12 24.88 -36.80
CA LYS A 2 -1.01 25.02 -35.88
C LYS A 2 -1.14 26.51 -35.52
N ASN A 3 -2.31 27.10 -35.76
CA ASN A 3 -2.62 28.49 -35.40
C ASN A 3 -2.80 28.61 -33.88
N ASN A 4 -2.76 29.82 -33.30
CA ASN A 4 -3.08 30.04 -31.88
C ASN A 4 -4.46 29.47 -31.52
N ASP A 5 -5.40 29.52 -32.47
CA ASP A 5 -6.75 28.96 -32.38
C ASP A 5 -6.78 27.44 -32.14
N GLN A 6 -5.70 26.72 -32.45
CA GLN A 6 -5.57 25.29 -32.18
C GLN A 6 -4.68 24.97 -30.96
N GLN A 7 -3.74 25.86 -30.59
CA GLN A 7 -2.85 25.65 -29.44
C GLN A 7 -3.55 25.89 -28.10
N CYS A 8 -4.44 26.88 -28.01
CA CYS A 8 -5.25 27.13 -26.82
C CYS A 8 -6.19 25.95 -26.48
N PRO A 9 -7.04 25.46 -27.40
CA PRO A 9 -7.91 24.32 -27.11
C PRO A 9 -7.15 23.05 -26.74
N HIS A 10 -6.02 22.78 -27.40
CA HIS A 10 -5.18 21.63 -27.10
C HIS A 10 -4.57 21.71 -25.68
N THR A 11 -4.05 22.87 -25.30
CA THR A 11 -3.53 23.10 -23.94
C THR A 11 -4.65 22.96 -22.91
N LEU A 12 -5.84 23.50 -23.20
CA LEU A 12 -7.01 23.37 -22.33
C LEU A 12 -7.44 21.91 -22.13
N GLN A 13 -7.43 21.10 -23.19
CA GLN A 13 -7.71 19.66 -23.10
C GLN A 13 -6.69 18.93 -22.22
N ARG A 14 -5.40 19.26 -22.35
CA ARG A 14 -4.35 18.69 -21.50
C ARG A 14 -4.54 19.07 -20.04
N LEU A 15 -4.86 20.33 -19.75
CA LEU A 15 -5.14 20.80 -18.39
C LEU A 15 -6.35 20.06 -17.78
N LYS A 16 -7.44 19.89 -18.56
CA LYS A 16 -8.60 19.09 -18.13
C LYS A 16 -8.25 17.63 -17.87
N ALA A 17 -7.35 17.03 -18.67
CA ALA A 17 -6.91 15.66 -18.45
C ALA A 17 -6.10 15.50 -17.16
N LEU A 18 -5.37 16.54 -16.72
CA LEU A 18 -4.59 16.55 -15.48
C LEU A 18 -5.45 16.68 -14.22
N GLU A 19 -6.67 17.21 -14.33
CA GLU A 19 -7.56 17.44 -13.20
C GLU A 19 -7.89 16.14 -12.45
N LYS A 20 -8.28 15.08 -13.17
CA LYS A 20 -8.65 13.79 -12.58
C LYS A 20 -7.48 13.14 -11.82
N PRO A 21 -6.28 12.96 -12.40
CA PRO A 21 -5.12 12.44 -11.68
C PRO A 21 -4.77 13.26 -10.44
N VAL A 22 -4.74 14.59 -10.52
CA VAL A 22 -4.39 15.45 -9.38
C VAL A 22 -5.41 15.35 -8.25
N LEU A 23 -6.70 15.27 -8.56
CA LEU A 23 -7.75 15.05 -7.56
C LEU A 23 -7.61 13.72 -6.84
N LEU A 24 -7.31 12.64 -7.59
CA LEU A 24 -7.08 11.32 -7.00
C LEU A 24 -5.88 11.34 -6.04
N VAL A 25 -4.80 12.02 -6.42
CA VAL A 25 -3.61 12.19 -5.56
C VAL A 25 -3.92 13.04 -4.32
N LYS A 26 -4.82 14.03 -4.39
CA LYS A 26 -5.26 14.75 -3.19
C LYS A 26 -6.10 13.89 -2.24
N GLN A 27 -7.01 13.08 -2.78
CA GLN A 27 -7.96 12.30 -1.97
C GLN A 27 -7.33 11.09 -1.28
N LYS A 28 -6.38 10.40 -1.94
CA LYS A 28 -5.78 9.18 -1.40
C LYS A 28 -4.64 9.41 -0.41
N THR A 29 -4.12 10.64 -0.28
CA THR A 29 -2.70 10.76 0.05
C THR A 29 -2.29 11.99 0.87
N ALA A 30 -3.24 12.80 1.38
CA ALA A 30 -2.89 14.06 2.07
C ALA A 30 -1.89 13.91 3.25
N ASP A 31 -1.86 12.76 3.94
CA ASP A 31 -1.02 12.57 5.13
C ASP A 31 0.20 11.63 4.94
N GLN A 32 0.45 11.11 3.73
CA GLN A 32 1.51 10.09 3.49
C GLN A 32 2.41 10.35 2.27
N LEU A 33 2.22 11.45 1.53
CA LEU A 33 3.04 11.72 0.34
C LEU A 33 4.50 11.97 0.70
N SER A 34 5.39 11.38 -0.10
CA SER A 34 6.82 11.69 0.02
C SER A 34 7.09 13.15 -0.33
N PRO A 35 8.18 13.74 0.22
CA PRO A 35 8.63 15.07 -0.15
C PRO A 35 8.80 15.22 -1.67
N ASP A 36 9.28 14.18 -2.36
CA ASP A 36 9.51 14.19 -3.82
C ASP A 36 8.20 14.31 -4.60
N VAL A 37 7.13 13.64 -4.15
CA VAL A 37 5.80 13.75 -4.78
C VAL A 37 5.22 15.14 -4.56
N ASN A 38 5.38 15.70 -3.36
CA ASN A 38 4.94 17.05 -3.05
C ASN A 38 5.69 18.09 -3.88
N GLU A 39 7.02 17.95 -4.04
CA GLU A 39 7.81 18.82 -4.91
C GLU A 39 7.35 18.73 -6.38
N ALA A 40 7.07 17.51 -6.87
CA ALA A 40 6.58 17.31 -8.24
C ALA A 40 5.18 17.91 -8.45
N LEU A 41 4.28 17.79 -7.46
CA LEU A 41 2.96 18.43 -7.47
C LEU A 41 3.06 19.95 -7.49
N GLU A 42 3.95 20.54 -6.69
CA GLU A 42 4.22 21.98 -6.67
C GLU A 42 4.74 22.47 -8.03
N LYS A 43 5.68 21.74 -8.65
CA LYS A 43 6.17 22.04 -10.01
C LYS A 43 5.06 21.98 -11.05
N LEU A 44 4.18 20.98 -10.98
CA LEU A 44 3.03 20.86 -11.87
C LEU A 44 2.05 22.03 -11.66
N ASN A 45 1.75 22.38 -10.40
CA ASN A 45 0.86 23.48 -10.06
C ASN A 45 1.37 24.82 -10.62
N ARG A 46 2.66 25.12 -10.44
CA ARG A 46 3.29 26.32 -11.04
C ARG A 46 3.16 26.35 -12.55
N THR A 47 3.36 25.22 -13.21
CA THR A 47 3.25 25.13 -14.67
C THR A 47 1.81 25.33 -15.16
N VAL A 48 0.82 24.83 -14.41
CA VAL A 48 -0.60 25.05 -14.70
C VAL A 48 -0.99 26.52 -14.51
N ILE A 49 -0.46 27.20 -13.49
CA ILE A 49 -0.66 28.64 -13.29
C ILE A 49 -0.10 29.43 -14.47
N LEU A 50 1.14 29.14 -14.90
CA LEU A 50 1.75 29.76 -16.08
C LEU A 50 0.93 29.52 -17.35
N ALA A 51 0.33 28.33 -17.51
CA ALA A 51 -0.58 28.05 -18.62
C ALA A 51 -1.81 28.96 -18.61
N GLY A 52 -2.42 29.16 -17.43
CA GLY A 52 -3.56 30.05 -17.25
C GLY A 52 -3.23 31.51 -17.57
N GLU A 53 -2.06 31.99 -17.12
CA GLU A 53 -1.57 33.34 -17.40
C GLU A 53 -1.34 33.57 -18.90
N LEU A 54 -0.73 32.61 -19.58
CA LEU A 54 -0.51 32.69 -21.04
C LEU A 54 -1.83 32.76 -21.81
N ILE A 55 -2.80 31.91 -21.45
CA ILE A 55 -4.14 31.92 -22.08
C ILE A 55 -4.83 33.28 -21.83
N LYS A 56 -4.75 33.81 -20.61
CA LYS A 56 -5.32 35.11 -20.25
C LYS A 56 -4.71 36.24 -21.08
N LYS A 57 -3.38 36.27 -21.21
CA LYS A 57 -2.64 37.27 -22.02
C LYS A 57 -3.08 37.26 -23.48
N ILE A 58 -3.28 36.08 -24.06
CA ILE A 58 -3.77 35.94 -25.45
C ILE A 58 -5.21 36.45 -25.58
N MET A 59 -6.08 36.12 -24.62
CA MET A 59 -7.46 36.60 -24.63
C MET A 59 -7.53 38.13 -24.54
N GLU A 60 -6.73 38.75 -23.68
CA GLU A 60 -6.65 40.21 -23.54
C GLU A 60 -6.12 40.88 -24.82
N ALA A 61 -5.06 40.33 -25.42
CA ALA A 61 -4.52 40.84 -26.68
C ALA A 61 -5.53 40.77 -27.84
N HIS A 62 -6.35 39.71 -27.87
CA HIS A 62 -7.45 39.58 -28.83
C HIS A 62 -8.57 40.60 -28.58
N GLN A 63 -8.91 40.88 -27.31
CA GLN A 63 -9.92 41.90 -26.96
C GLN A 63 -9.50 43.32 -27.34
N LEU A 64 -8.19 43.62 -27.30
CA LEU A 64 -7.64 44.92 -27.69
C LEU A 64 -7.54 45.11 -29.22
N ASN A 65 -8.11 44.21 -30.03
CA ASN A 65 -7.99 44.19 -31.50
C ASN A 65 -6.53 44.27 -31.99
N GLN A 66 -5.56 43.85 -31.17
CA GLN A 66 -4.19 43.74 -31.62
C GLN A 66 -4.12 42.57 -32.61
N MET A 67 -3.45 42.80 -33.74
CA MET A 67 -3.26 41.79 -34.78
C MET A 67 -2.21 40.77 -34.30
N VAL A 68 -2.64 39.88 -33.40
CA VAL A 68 -1.82 38.80 -32.85
C VAL A 68 -1.63 37.72 -33.92
N LYS A 69 -0.40 37.53 -34.38
CA LYS A 69 -0.08 36.42 -35.29
C LYS A 69 0.18 35.16 -34.49
N SER A 70 -0.08 34.00 -35.08
CA SER A 70 0.23 32.72 -34.44
C SER A 70 1.72 32.44 -34.26
N SER A 71 2.57 33.20 -34.95
CA SER A 71 4.01 33.22 -34.71
C SER A 71 4.38 33.74 -33.31
N ASP A 72 3.56 34.63 -32.76
CA ASP A 72 3.98 35.51 -31.65
C ASP A 72 4.02 34.76 -30.32
N TYR A 73 3.22 33.70 -30.17
CA TYR A 73 3.11 32.90 -28.95
C TYR A 73 3.56 31.45 -29.13
N LYS A 74 3.99 31.05 -30.34
CA LYS A 74 4.31 29.66 -30.64
C LYS A 74 5.42 29.09 -29.74
N SER A 75 6.50 29.85 -29.55
CA SER A 75 7.63 29.44 -28.69
C SER A 75 7.23 29.38 -27.22
N GLU A 76 6.38 30.29 -26.75
CA GLU A 76 5.83 30.29 -25.39
C GLU A 76 4.98 29.02 -25.16
N PHE A 77 4.12 28.66 -26.11
CA PHE A 77 3.34 27.42 -26.05
C PHE A 77 4.20 26.16 -26.17
N ASP A 78 5.22 26.15 -27.02
CA ASP A 78 6.12 25.00 -27.15
C ASP A 78 6.90 24.77 -25.85
N SER A 79 7.40 25.86 -25.23
CA SER A 79 8.05 25.83 -23.91
C SER A 79 7.10 25.38 -22.79
N LEU A 80 5.88 25.90 -22.78
CA LEU A 80 4.84 25.51 -21.82
C LEU A 80 4.46 24.03 -21.97
N ASN A 81 4.27 23.57 -23.21
CA ASN A 81 3.91 22.19 -23.49
C ASN A 81 5.00 21.22 -23.06
N LYS A 82 6.27 21.60 -23.25
CA LYS A 82 7.42 20.84 -22.76
C LYS A 82 7.42 20.81 -21.23
N SER A 83 7.28 21.97 -20.59
CA SER A 83 7.26 22.08 -19.13
C SER A 83 6.10 21.28 -18.50
N LEU A 84 4.92 21.29 -19.12
CA LEU A 84 3.77 20.48 -18.69
C LEU A 84 4.07 18.98 -18.79
N THR A 85 4.70 18.54 -19.88
CA THR A 85 5.13 17.14 -20.04
C THR A 85 6.16 16.78 -18.98
N ASP A 86 7.18 17.59 -18.80
CA ASP A 86 8.28 17.34 -17.86
C ASP A 86 7.76 17.27 -16.41
N ALA A 87 6.89 18.20 -16.02
CA ALA A 87 6.26 18.19 -14.69
C ALA A 87 5.37 16.96 -14.48
N PHE A 88 4.58 16.57 -15.48
CA PHE A 88 3.72 15.40 -15.40
C PHE A 88 4.51 14.09 -15.34
N VAL A 89 5.57 13.95 -16.14
CA VAL A 89 6.47 12.78 -16.10
C VAL A 89 7.15 12.69 -14.75
N THR A 90 7.68 13.81 -14.24
CA THR A 90 8.30 13.87 -12.91
C THR A 90 7.34 13.43 -11.81
N LEU A 91 6.09 13.93 -11.84
CA LEU A 91 5.06 13.51 -10.90
C LEU A 91 4.72 12.02 -11.02
N SER A 92 4.61 11.52 -12.25
CA SER A 92 4.31 10.10 -12.51
C SER A 92 5.40 9.19 -11.96
N VAL A 93 6.68 9.53 -12.19
CA VAL A 93 7.82 8.77 -11.66
C VAL A 93 7.85 8.84 -10.13
N ALA A 94 7.68 10.02 -9.55
CA ALA A 94 7.66 10.17 -8.09
C ALA A 94 6.54 9.34 -7.44
N LEU A 95 5.36 9.30 -8.06
CA LEU A 95 4.24 8.47 -7.59
C LEU A 95 4.53 6.98 -7.68
N HIS A 96 5.15 6.50 -8.78
CA HIS A 96 5.52 5.09 -8.91
C HIS A 96 6.55 4.69 -7.85
N VAL A 97 7.62 5.47 -7.68
CA VAL A 97 8.64 5.21 -6.65
C VAL A 97 8.03 5.22 -5.25
N HIS A 98 7.11 6.14 -4.96
CA HIS A 98 6.40 6.15 -3.69
C HIS A 98 5.54 4.88 -3.49
N GLN A 99 4.84 4.42 -4.53
CA GLN A 99 4.05 3.20 -4.48
C GLN A 99 4.92 1.95 -4.27
N GLU A 100 6.04 1.83 -5.00
CA GLU A 100 6.99 0.73 -4.84
C GLU A 100 7.53 0.65 -3.40
N ARG A 101 7.95 1.79 -2.84
CA ARG A 101 8.42 1.83 -1.44
C ARG A 101 7.32 1.41 -0.45
N MET A 102 6.08 1.78 -0.70
CA MET A 102 4.95 1.38 0.15
C MET A 102 4.67 -0.13 0.06
N LEU A 103 4.86 -0.74 -1.11
CA LEU A 103 4.76 -2.18 -1.31
C LEU A 103 5.90 -2.92 -0.59
N GLU A 104 7.15 -2.46 -0.72
CA GLU A 104 8.29 -3.03 0.01
C GLU A 104 8.06 -3.03 1.53
N VAL A 105 7.53 -1.93 2.07
CA VAL A 105 7.19 -1.85 3.51
C VAL A 105 6.08 -2.84 3.89
N GLN A 106 5.13 -3.11 3.00
CA GLN A 106 4.11 -4.13 3.24
C GLN A 106 4.69 -5.54 3.19
N GLU A 107 5.58 -5.82 2.23
CA GLU A 107 6.26 -7.12 2.11
C GLU A 107 7.08 -7.44 3.37
N ILE A 108 7.88 -6.48 3.86
CA ILE A 108 8.64 -6.64 5.11
C ILE A 108 7.70 -6.96 6.30
N LYS A 109 6.57 -6.26 6.40
CA LYS A 109 5.59 -6.52 7.48
C LYS A 109 4.97 -7.91 7.37
N LEU A 110 4.72 -8.40 6.16
CA LEU A 110 4.21 -9.75 5.93
C LEU A 110 5.25 -10.80 6.32
N GLU A 111 6.51 -10.63 5.91
CA GLU A 111 7.60 -11.52 6.31
C GLU A 111 7.78 -11.58 7.85
N GLU A 112 7.65 -10.44 8.54
CA GLU A 112 7.68 -10.40 10.00
C GLU A 112 6.50 -11.14 10.64
N GLN A 113 5.31 -11.06 10.05
CA GLN A 113 4.14 -11.80 10.51
C GLN A 113 4.30 -13.31 10.29
N GLU A 114 4.81 -13.73 9.13
CA GLU A 114 5.09 -15.13 8.84
C GLU A 114 6.10 -15.73 9.82
N LYS A 115 7.18 -15.01 10.14
CA LYS A 115 8.15 -15.44 11.16
C LYS A 115 7.50 -15.64 12.53
N LYS A 116 6.66 -14.69 12.96
CA LYS A 116 5.92 -14.80 14.23
C LYS A 116 4.96 -15.98 14.25
N LEU A 117 4.28 -16.24 13.13
CA LEU A 117 3.41 -17.41 13.00
C LEU A 117 4.21 -18.71 13.09
N GLY A 118 5.36 -18.80 12.40
CA GLY A 118 6.23 -19.97 12.49
C GLY A 118 6.77 -20.22 13.91
N GLU A 119 7.10 -19.16 14.65
CA GLU A 119 7.47 -19.29 16.07
C GLU A 119 6.32 -19.80 16.94
N GLN A 120 5.09 -19.34 16.69
CA GLN A 120 3.89 -19.82 17.39
C GLN A 120 3.62 -21.30 17.08
N GLU A 121 3.74 -21.72 15.83
CA GLU A 121 3.59 -23.12 15.41
C GLU A 121 4.59 -24.05 16.12
N ILE A 122 5.86 -23.63 16.23
CA ILE A 122 6.89 -24.38 16.96
C ILE A 122 6.53 -24.51 18.45
N GLN A 123 6.03 -23.44 19.07
CA GLN A 123 5.62 -23.48 20.48
C GLN A 123 4.41 -24.39 20.68
N LEU A 124 3.41 -24.34 19.79
CA LEU A 124 2.25 -25.22 19.82
C LEU A 124 2.67 -26.69 19.69
N ALA A 125 3.51 -27.03 18.71
CA ALA A 125 4.03 -28.40 18.54
C ALA A 125 4.83 -28.89 19.77
N LYS A 126 5.48 -27.98 20.51
CA LYS A 126 6.15 -28.31 21.78
C LYS A 126 5.15 -28.55 22.91
N GLN A 127 4.07 -27.78 22.97
CA GLN A 127 2.99 -28.02 23.94
C GLN A 127 2.28 -29.34 23.67
N GLU A 128 1.95 -29.64 22.42
CA GLU A 128 1.32 -30.91 22.02
C GLU A 128 2.15 -32.12 22.44
N ARG A 129 3.47 -32.09 22.20
CA ARG A 129 4.36 -33.18 22.65
C ARG A 129 4.39 -33.35 24.17
N ARG A 130 4.33 -32.26 24.93
CA ARG A 130 4.28 -32.33 26.40
C ARG A 130 2.96 -32.89 26.89
N LEU A 131 1.85 -32.56 26.23
CA LEU A 131 0.54 -33.11 26.56
C LEU A 131 0.49 -34.61 26.26
N ALA A 132 0.98 -35.05 25.10
CA ALA A 132 1.09 -36.47 24.76
C ALA A 132 1.92 -37.25 25.81
N GLU A 133 3.06 -36.70 26.25
CA GLU A 133 3.87 -37.33 27.30
C GLU A 133 3.14 -37.40 28.66
N GLN A 134 2.26 -36.43 28.96
CA GLN A 134 1.42 -36.47 30.16
C GLN A 134 0.29 -37.50 30.04
N GLU A 135 -0.33 -37.62 28.87
CA GLU A 135 -1.35 -38.65 28.57
C GLU A 135 -0.77 -40.05 28.69
N ASP A 136 0.44 -40.30 28.19
CA ASP A 136 1.13 -41.59 28.33
C ASP A 136 1.36 -41.95 29.81
N LYS A 137 1.83 -40.97 30.60
CA LYS A 137 2.05 -41.17 32.05
C LYS A 137 0.77 -41.43 32.82
N LEU A 138 -0.32 -40.76 32.46
CA LEU A 138 -1.64 -41.00 33.07
C LEU A 138 -2.12 -42.40 32.74
N THR A 139 -1.97 -42.84 31.49
CA THR A 139 -2.33 -44.19 31.05
C THR A 139 -1.54 -45.25 31.83
N GLU A 140 -0.24 -45.05 32.04
CA GLU A 140 0.58 -45.96 32.86
C GLU A 140 0.11 -45.99 34.32
N GLN A 141 -0.26 -44.84 34.90
CA GLN A 141 -0.81 -44.77 36.25
C GLN A 141 -2.17 -45.49 36.37
N GLU A 142 -3.04 -45.36 35.38
CA GLU A 142 -4.32 -46.07 35.32
C GLU A 142 -4.11 -47.59 35.28
N ASP A 143 -3.18 -48.08 34.46
CA ASP A 143 -2.81 -49.50 34.39
C ASP A 143 -2.29 -50.03 35.75
N ILE A 144 -1.44 -49.24 36.42
CA ILE A 144 -0.93 -49.59 37.76
C ILE A 144 -2.07 -49.65 38.77
N LEU A 145 -2.96 -48.66 38.78
CA LEU A 145 -4.10 -48.60 39.68
C LEU A 145 -4.99 -49.83 39.50
N GLN A 146 -5.33 -50.17 38.26
CA GLN A 146 -6.17 -51.34 37.94
C GLN A 146 -5.55 -52.66 38.43
N ARG A 147 -4.21 -52.79 38.33
CA ARG A 147 -3.48 -53.95 38.89
C ARG A 147 -3.53 -54.00 40.41
N VAL A 148 -3.41 -52.85 41.09
CA VAL A 148 -3.49 -52.76 42.55
C VAL A 148 -4.90 -53.10 43.04
N GLU A 149 -5.93 -52.56 42.39
CA GLU A 149 -7.33 -52.88 42.70
C GLU A 149 -7.61 -54.38 42.55
N SER A 150 -7.14 -54.99 41.46
CA SER A 150 -7.29 -56.43 41.25
C SER A 150 -6.58 -57.27 42.33
N LYS A 151 -5.41 -56.84 42.80
CA LYS A 151 -4.71 -57.52 43.91
C LYS A 151 -5.49 -57.40 45.21
N LEU A 152 -6.01 -56.21 45.52
CA LEU A 152 -6.78 -55.96 46.74
C LEU A 152 -8.09 -56.77 46.76
N ASP A 153 -8.77 -56.91 45.62
CA ASP A 153 -9.97 -57.76 45.49
C ASP A 153 -9.62 -59.24 45.75
N ASN A 154 -8.54 -59.73 45.16
CA ASN A 154 -8.06 -61.10 45.38
C ASN A 154 -7.69 -61.37 46.86
N GLU A 155 -6.97 -60.46 47.50
CA GLU A 155 -6.61 -60.56 48.93
C GLU A 155 -7.86 -60.54 49.82
N SER A 156 -8.81 -59.66 49.52
CA SER A 156 -10.09 -59.58 50.24
C SER A 156 -10.85 -60.90 50.13
N ARG A 157 -10.97 -61.46 48.93
CA ARG A 157 -11.62 -62.76 48.70
C ARG A 157 -10.91 -63.90 49.45
N ALA A 158 -9.57 -63.93 49.42
CA ALA A 158 -8.79 -64.92 50.16
C ALA A 158 -9.02 -64.84 51.67
N TYR A 159 -9.06 -63.63 52.24
CA TYR A 159 -9.34 -63.41 53.66
C TYR A 159 -10.72 -63.95 54.08
N TYR A 160 -11.77 -63.67 53.29
CA TYR A 160 -13.11 -64.20 53.55
C TYR A 160 -13.19 -65.72 53.45
N CYS A 161 -12.42 -66.36 52.55
CA CYS A 161 -12.39 -67.83 52.43
C CYS A 161 -11.73 -68.54 53.63
N VAL A 162 -10.85 -67.88 54.37
CA VAL A 162 -10.14 -68.47 55.52
C VAL A 162 -10.96 -68.36 56.83
N LEU A 163 -11.95 -67.47 56.88
CA LEU A 163 -12.79 -67.22 58.07
C LEU A 163 -14.13 -67.99 58.08
N GLN A 164 -14.47 -68.73 57.03
CA GLN A 164 -15.62 -69.63 56.96
C GLN A 164 -15.23 -71.08 57.27
#